data_AF-A0A8J6UET1-F1
#
_entry.id   AF-A0A8J6UET1-F1
#
_cell.length_a   1.000
_cell.length_b   1.000
_cell.length_c   1.000
_cell.angle_alpha   90.00
_cell.angle_beta   90.00
_cell.angle_gamma   90.00
#
_symmetry.space_group_name_H-M   'P 1'
#
loop_
_entity.id
_entity.type
_entity.pdbx_description
1 polymer ?
#
loop_
_entity_poly.entity_id
_entity_poly.type
_entity_poly.pdbx_seq_one_letter_code
_entity_poly.pdbx_strand_id
1 'polypeptide(L)'
;LTFKIAAAPLNMWAPDVYEGAPVPVTAFLSVVSKTAGFVILLRVIIICFIAAPGIDKEPILLQVQPYVMVLAAATMIIGNV
;
A
#
# COMPACT_ATOMS: atom_id res chain seq x y z
N LEU A 1 -2.84 -5.53 -1.27
CA LEU A 1 -1.70 -4.67 -1.68
C LEU A 1 -0.91 -4.14 -0.49
N THR A 2 -1.56 -3.78 0.63
CA THR A 2 -0.95 -3.34 1.89
C THR A 2 0.21 -4.21 2.38
N PHE A 3 0.12 -5.55 2.29
CA PHE A 3 1.24 -6.46 2.59
C PHE A 3 2.49 -6.21 1.72
N LYS A 4 2.32 -6.10 0.38
CA LYS A 4 3.43 -5.92 -0.57
C LYS A 4 4.16 -4.60 -0.40
N ILE A 5 3.44 -3.54 -0.01
CA ILE A 5 4.03 -2.23 0.28
C ILE A 5 4.48 -2.09 1.75
N ALA A 6 4.29 -3.13 2.58
CA ALA A 6 4.54 -3.12 4.02
C ALA A 6 3.80 -1.96 4.74
N ALA A 7 2.53 -1.74 4.42
CA ALA A 7 1.66 -0.80 5.14
C ALA A 7 1.05 -1.48 6.38
N ALA A 8 0.84 -0.71 7.44
CA ALA A 8 0.24 -1.20 8.68
C ALA A 8 -1.20 -1.69 8.44
N PRO A 9 -1.67 -2.75 9.13
CA PRO A 9 -0.97 -3.55 10.15
C PRO A 9 -0.12 -4.71 9.58
N LEU A 10 -0.03 -4.85 8.25
CA LEU A 10 0.59 -6.00 7.59
C LEU A 10 2.08 -5.79 7.28
N ASN A 11 2.76 -4.96 8.08
CA ASN A 11 4.18 -4.62 7.95
C ASN A 11 5.11 -5.50 8.80
N MET A 12 4.56 -6.40 9.63
CA MET A 12 5.34 -7.23 10.58
C MET A 12 6.46 -8.06 9.94
N TRP A 13 6.31 -8.44 8.68
CA TRP A 13 7.35 -9.21 7.96
C TRP A 13 8.58 -8.38 7.58
N ALA A 14 8.41 -7.05 7.44
CA ALA A 14 9.43 -6.20 6.83
C ALA A 14 10.69 -6.03 7.71
N PRO A 15 10.60 -5.83 9.04
CA PRO A 15 11.78 -5.75 9.90
C PRO A 15 12.64 -7.01 9.84
N ASP A 16 12.04 -8.19 10.10
CA ASP A 16 12.75 -9.47 10.15
C ASP A 16 13.44 -9.80 8.82
N VAL A 17 12.78 -9.52 7.69
CA VAL A 17 13.35 -9.78 6.36
C VAL A 17 14.46 -8.79 6.00
N TYR A 18 14.35 -7.54 6.42
CA TYR A 18 15.39 -6.55 6.13
C TYR A 18 16.67 -6.78 6.94
N GLU A 19 16.54 -7.29 8.17
CA GLU A 19 17.67 -7.67 9.01
C GLU A 19 18.29 -9.00 8.57
N GLY A 20 17.47 -10.00 8.24
CA GLY A 20 17.94 -11.35 7.92
C GLY A 20 18.50 -11.53 6.50
N ALA A 21 18.18 -10.65 5.56
CA ALA A 21 18.60 -10.79 4.17
C ALA A 21 19.93 -10.08 3.86
N PRO A 22 20.71 -10.57 2.87
CA PRO A 22 21.89 -9.86 2.39
C PRO A 22 21.53 -8.46 1.89
N VAL A 23 22.43 -7.49 2.12
CA VAL A 23 22.27 -6.07 1.73
C VAL A 23 21.69 -5.86 0.32
N PRO A 24 22.17 -6.52 -0.76
CA PRO A 24 21.59 -6.30 -2.10
C PRO A 24 20.13 -6.76 -2.22
N VAL A 25 19.74 -7.81 -1.50
CA VAL A 25 18.36 -8.32 -1.48
C VAL A 25 17.46 -7.35 -0.72
N THR A 26 17.91 -6.86 0.45
CA THR A 26 17.18 -5.86 1.23
C THR A 26 16.97 -4.57 0.43
N ALA A 27 17.99 -4.09 -0.28
CA ALA A 27 17.89 -2.92 -1.15
C ALA A 27 16.89 -3.11 -2.31
N PHE A 28 16.88 -4.29 -2.93
CA PHE A 28 15.91 -4.60 -3.98
C PHE A 28 14.47 -4.65 -3.44
N LEU A 29 14.27 -5.30 -2.28
CA LEU A 29 12.96 -5.43 -1.66
C LEU A 29 12.42 -4.10 -1.11
N SER A 30 13.29 -3.22 -0.62
CA SER A 30 12.89 -1.92 -0.09
C SER A 30 12.45 -0.94 -1.17
N VAL A 31 12.98 -1.06 -2.39
CA VAL A 31 12.69 -0.12 -3.49
C VAL A 31 11.82 -0.76 -4.58
N VAL A 32 12.33 -1.78 -5.27
CA VAL A 32 11.71 -2.30 -6.50
C VAL A 32 10.38 -2.99 -6.19
N SER A 33 10.35 -3.82 -5.15
CA SER A 33 9.13 -4.55 -4.77
C SER A 33 8.00 -3.59 -4.32
N LYS A 34 8.34 -2.58 -3.50
CA LYS A 34 7.37 -1.57 -3.06
C LYS A 34 6.86 -0.71 -4.22
N THR A 35 7.75 -0.30 -5.12
CA THR A 35 7.38 0.48 -6.31
C THR A 35 6.39 -0.29 -7.20
N ALA A 36 6.67 -1.57 -7.48
CA ALA A 36 5.73 -2.42 -8.21
C ALA A 36 4.37 -2.53 -7.49
N GLY A 37 4.38 -2.64 -6.16
CA GLY A 37 3.17 -2.61 -5.34
C GLY A 37 2.35 -1.32 -5.51
N PHE A 38 3.00 -0.15 -5.50
CA PHE A 38 2.34 1.13 -5.72
C PHE A 38 1.80 1.30 -7.15
N VAL A 39 2.52 0.84 -8.17
CA VAL A 39 2.04 0.88 -9.56
C VAL A 39 0.76 0.06 -9.71
N ILE A 40 0.73 -1.15 -9.15
CA ILE A 40 -0.47 -2.00 -9.16
C ILE A 40 -1.61 -1.34 -8.39
N LEU A 41 -1.32 -0.72 -7.25
CA LEU A 41 -2.31 0.00 -6.44
C LEU A 41 -2.93 1.17 -7.19
N LEU A 42 -2.12 2.01 -7.84
CA LEU A 42 -2.63 3.11 -8.68
C LEU A 42 -3.49 2.57 -9.82
N ARG A 43 -3.06 1.49 -10.48
CA ARG A 43 -3.82 0.87 -11.56
C ARG A 43 -5.20 0.40 -11.09
N VAL A 44 -5.26 -0.24 -9.92
CA VAL A 44 -6.52 -0.68 -9.32
C VAL A 44 -7.40 0.52 -8.93
N ILE A 45 -6.84 1.59 -8.36
CA ILE A 45 -7.58 2.82 -8.06
C ILE A 45 -8.25 3.39 -9.31
N ILE A 46 -7.50 3.52 -10.39
CA ILE A 46 -8.01 4.11 -11.64
C ILE A 46 -9.11 3.24 -12.25
N ILE A 47 -8.87 1.93 -12.37
CA ILE A 47 -9.79 1.04 -13.11
C ILE A 47 -11.01 0.67 -12.26
N CYS A 48 -10.81 0.32 -10.98
CA CYS A 48 -11.86 -0.28 -10.15
C CYS A 48 -12.60 0.74 -9.28
N PHE A 49 -12.02 1.90 -9.00
CA PHE A 49 -12.59 2.86 -8.05
C PHE A 49 -12.93 4.22 -8.70
N ILE A 50 -12.21 4.64 -9.75
CA ILE A 50 -12.52 5.86 -10.50
C ILE A 50 -13.44 5.56 -11.69
N ALA A 51 -13.09 4.59 -12.52
CA ALA A 51 -13.85 4.29 -13.75
C ALA A 51 -15.11 3.45 -13.51
N ALA A 52 -15.26 2.85 -12.32
CA ALA A 52 -16.41 2.03 -11.97
C ALA A 52 -17.55 2.91 -11.40
N PRO A 53 -18.77 2.84 -11.97
CA PRO A 53 -19.90 3.60 -11.48
C PRO A 53 -20.38 3.06 -10.13
N GLY A 54 -20.48 3.93 -9.13
CA GLY A 54 -21.01 3.62 -7.80
C GLY A 54 -22.52 3.82 -7.70
N ILE A 55 -23.02 3.77 -6.46
CA ILE A 55 -24.40 4.14 -6.14
C ILE A 55 -24.55 5.64 -6.45
N ASP A 56 -25.57 6.00 -7.22
CA ASP A 56 -25.86 7.38 -7.69
C ASP A 56 -24.95 7.97 -8.78
N LYS A 57 -24.24 7.12 -9.56
CA LYS A 57 -23.32 7.51 -10.67
C LYS A 57 -22.04 8.22 -10.25
N GLU A 58 -21.82 8.42 -8.97
CA GLU A 58 -20.55 8.90 -8.43
C GLU A 58 -19.48 7.80 -8.47
N PRO A 59 -18.19 8.15 -8.60
CA PRO A 59 -17.12 7.18 -8.55
C PRO A 59 -17.04 6.51 -7.17
N ILE A 60 -16.90 5.19 -7.15
CA ILE A 60 -16.79 4.37 -5.92
C ILE A 60 -15.60 4.84 -5.03
N LEU A 61 -14.63 5.54 -5.61
CA LEU A 61 -13.50 6.13 -4.91
C LEU A 61 -13.91 6.91 -3.65
N LEU A 62 -15.00 7.68 -3.69
CA LEU A 62 -15.43 8.50 -2.55
C LEU A 62 -15.77 7.65 -1.32
N GLN A 63 -16.30 6.44 -1.53
CA GLN A 63 -16.62 5.50 -0.46
C GLN A 63 -15.36 4.82 0.10
N VAL A 64 -14.35 4.60 -0.74
CA VAL A 64 -13.14 3.83 -0.40
C VAL A 64 -12.02 4.72 0.15
N GLN A 65 -12.02 6.02 -0.21
CA GLN A 65 -11.06 7.02 0.24
C GLN A 65 -10.82 7.04 1.77
N PRO A 66 -11.84 7.03 2.66
CA PRO A 66 -11.59 7.09 4.10
C PRO A 66 -10.76 5.89 4.61
N TYR A 67 -10.94 4.70 4.05
CA TYR A 67 -10.15 3.52 4.44
C TYR A 67 -8.67 3.68 4.06
N VAL A 68 -8.40 4.25 2.88
CA VAL A 68 -7.03 4.55 2.43
C VAL A 68 -6.40 5.60 3.34
N MET A 69 -7.16 6.61 3.76
CA MET A 69 -6.69 7.64 4.71
C MET A 69 -6.33 7.05 6.08
N VAL A 70 -7.17 6.18 6.63
CA VAL A 70 -6.90 5.50 7.91
C VAL A 70 -5.64 4.63 7.82
N LEU A 71 -5.49 3.86 6.74
CA LEU A 71 -4.29 3.04 6.49
C LEU A 71 -3.02 3.90 6.38
N ALA A 72 -3.11 5.05 5.70
CA ALA A 72 -1.99 5.99 5.59
C ALA A 72 -1.62 6.57 6.95
N ALA A 73 -2.61 7.05 7.73
CA ALA A 73 -2.38 7.58 9.07
C ALA A 73 -1.76 6.54 10.00
N ALA A 74 -2.28 5.30 10.01
CA ALA A 74 -1.73 4.21 10.79
C ALA A 74 -0.28 3.88 10.39
N THR A 75 0.01 3.84 9.09
CA THR A 75 1.37 3.55 8.58
C THR A 75 2.35 4.66 8.93
N MET A 76 1.93 5.94 8.89
CA MET A 76 2.77 7.06 9.31
C MET A 76 3.04 7.04 10.81
N ILE A 77 2.04 6.75 11.65
CA ILE A 77 2.21 6.70 13.11
C ILE A 77 3.13 5.54 13.49
N ILE A 78 2.85 4.32 13.01
CA ILE A 78 3.63 3.12 13.35
C ILE A 78 5.04 3.17 12.75
N GLY A 79 5.22 3.83 11.60
CA GLY A 79 6.53 3.95 10.96
C GLY A 79 7.45 5.00 11.57
N ASN A 80 6.91 6.02 12.24
CA ASN A 80 7.69 7.13 12.83
C ASN A 80 7.87 7.05 14.35
N VAL A 81 7.09 6.22 15.05
CA VAL A 81 7.24 5.96 16.49
C VAL A 81 8.19 4.79 16.67
#